data_AF-A0A916I920-F1
#
_entry.id   AF-A0A916I920-F1
#
_cell.length_a   1.000
_cell.length_b   1.000
_cell.length_c   1.000
_cell.angle_alpha   90.00
_cell.angle_beta   90.00
_cell.angle_gamma   90.00
#
_symmetry.space_group_name_H-M   'P 1'
#
loop_
_entity.id
_entity.type
_entity.pdbx_description
1 polymer ?
#
loop_
_entity_poly.entity_id
_entity_poly.type
_entity_poly.pdbx_seq_one_letter_code
_entity_poly.pdbx_strand_id
1 'polypeptide(L)'
;MRLTQISILLAALMGTAAVGGIVARPSTKAADRGQSLSLETAVPKTFGDWRELPEQGAQVVNPQTKEILDKLYSQILSRTYVNKQGYRIMLSMAYGDDQRGALQAHKPEVCYPAQGFQLHNNVLGELPTSFGSVEVRRLHTSLGSRVEPVTYWFTVGEHVIQNKIQKRMAEIRLGLTGQIPDGLLFRISSIDSDTKRGFAMQQQFAADLLAAVPSATRKRLSGLGDPA
;
A
#
# COMPACT_ATOMS: atom_id res chain seq x y z
N MET A 1 10.88 -42.44 35.31
CA MET A 1 9.68 -42.79 34.52
C MET A 1 8.78 -41.58 34.24
N ARG A 2 8.30 -40.84 35.26
CA ARG A 2 7.41 -39.68 35.02
C ARG A 2 8.06 -38.54 34.22
N LEU A 3 9.31 -38.16 34.51
CA LEU A 3 10.02 -37.14 33.72
C LEU A 3 10.19 -37.56 32.25
N THR A 4 10.57 -38.81 32.00
CA THR A 4 10.74 -39.34 30.64
C THR A 4 9.45 -39.34 29.84
N GLN A 5 8.31 -39.65 30.47
CA GLN A 5 6.98 -39.58 29.84
C GLN A 5 6.57 -38.13 29.52
N ILE A 6 6.85 -37.18 30.41
CA ILE A 6 6.58 -35.75 30.20
C ILE A 6 7.45 -35.22 29.05
N SER A 7 8.72 -35.59 28.98
CA SER A 7 9.62 -35.20 27.88
C SER A 7 9.16 -35.72 26.52
N ILE A 8 8.67 -36.97 26.45
CA ILE A 8 8.14 -37.55 25.21
C ILE A 8 6.83 -36.85 24.79
N LEU A 9 5.94 -36.57 25.75
CA LEU A 9 4.70 -35.82 25.50
C LEU A 9 4.99 -34.40 24.97
N LEU A 10 5.94 -33.69 25.58
CA LEU A 10 6.35 -32.36 25.12
C LEU A 10 7.00 -32.41 23.74
N ALA A 11 7.87 -33.39 23.47
CA ALA A 11 8.48 -33.56 22.16
C ALA A 11 7.44 -33.85 21.07
N ALA A 12 6.43 -34.69 21.38
CA ALA A 12 5.32 -34.97 20.47
C ALA A 12 4.43 -33.73 20.24
N LEU A 13 4.16 -32.94 21.30
CA LEU A 13 3.40 -31.70 21.19
C LEU A 13 4.15 -30.65 20.35
N MET A 14 5.46 -30.51 20.55
CA MET A 14 6.31 -29.62 19.76
C MET A 14 6.43 -30.09 18.30
N GLY A 15 6.57 -31.40 18.08
CA GLY A 15 6.62 -32.00 16.74
C GLY A 15 5.32 -31.81 15.97
N THR A 16 4.17 -32.04 16.61
CA THR A 16 2.85 -31.80 16.01
C THR A 16 2.60 -30.31 15.74
N ALA A 17 3.00 -29.42 16.64
CA ALA A 17 2.94 -27.98 16.40
C ALA A 17 3.85 -27.54 15.24
N ALA A 18 5.06 -28.11 15.12
CA ALA A 18 6.00 -27.80 14.04
C ALA A 18 5.49 -28.30 12.68
N VAL A 19 5.02 -29.56 12.61
CA VAL A 19 4.43 -30.13 11.39
C VAL A 19 3.15 -29.38 11.01
N GLY A 20 2.27 -29.10 11.99
CA GLY A 20 1.08 -28.28 11.79
C GLY A 20 1.41 -26.89 11.25
N GLY A 21 2.47 -26.25 11.78
CA GLY A 21 2.96 -24.96 11.30
C GLY A 21 3.57 -24.98 9.90
N ILE A 22 4.09 -26.12 9.42
CA ILE A 22 4.60 -26.30 8.05
C ILE A 22 3.45 -26.58 7.08
N VAL A 23 2.52 -27.47 7.44
CA VAL A 23 1.37 -27.84 6.61
C VAL A 23 0.37 -26.69 6.50
N ALA A 24 0.20 -25.89 7.56
CA ALA A 24 -0.65 -24.70 7.54
C ALA A 24 0.03 -23.47 6.91
N ARG A 25 1.23 -23.59 6.30
CA ARG A 25 1.83 -22.47 5.58
C ARG A 25 0.98 -22.13 4.36
N PRO A 26 0.51 -20.88 4.24
CA PRO A 26 -0.18 -20.43 3.04
C PRO A 26 0.66 -20.67 1.79
N SER A 27 0.13 -21.39 0.81
CA SER A 27 0.84 -21.70 -0.44
C SER A 27 0.19 -21.06 -1.67
N THR A 28 -1.02 -20.51 -1.53
CA THR A 28 -1.77 -19.94 -2.66
C THR A 28 -1.69 -18.42 -2.68
N LYS A 29 -1.19 -17.85 -3.78
CA LYS A 29 -1.14 -16.39 -3.98
C LYS A 29 -2.50 -15.86 -4.45
N ALA A 30 -2.69 -14.54 -4.37
CA ALA A 30 -3.88 -13.89 -4.94
C ALA A 30 -3.92 -14.03 -6.48
N ALA A 31 -2.76 -13.96 -7.15
CA ALA A 31 -2.63 -14.14 -8.59
C ALA A 31 -3.06 -15.54 -9.06
N ASP A 32 -2.69 -16.58 -8.31
CA ASP A 32 -3.02 -17.98 -8.61
C ASP A 32 -4.53 -18.26 -8.52
N ARG A 33 -5.30 -17.36 -7.87
CA ARG A 33 -6.75 -17.44 -7.74
C ARG A 33 -7.52 -16.59 -8.76
N GLY A 34 -6.84 -16.06 -9.78
CA GLY A 34 -7.46 -15.20 -10.79
C GLY A 34 -7.86 -13.81 -10.28
N GLN A 35 -7.40 -13.41 -9.09
CA GLN A 35 -7.66 -12.09 -8.50
C GLN A 35 -6.51 -11.11 -8.77
N SER A 36 -5.86 -11.23 -9.92
CA SER A 36 -4.77 -10.35 -10.32
C SER A 36 -5.32 -8.95 -10.61
N LEU A 37 -5.15 -8.02 -9.67
CA LEU A 37 -5.41 -6.60 -9.91
C LEU A 37 -4.30 -6.06 -10.81
N SER A 38 -4.60 -5.80 -12.09
CA SER A 38 -3.67 -5.06 -12.97
C SER A 38 -3.79 -3.57 -12.67
N LEU A 39 -2.78 -2.97 -12.06
CA LEU A 39 -2.82 -1.54 -11.70
C LEU A 39 -2.99 -0.63 -12.93
N GLU A 40 -2.38 -1.00 -14.05
CA GLU A 40 -2.45 -0.25 -15.30
C GLU A 40 -3.88 -0.12 -15.83
N THR A 41 -4.68 -1.19 -15.70
CA THR A 41 -6.08 -1.21 -16.14
C THR A 41 -7.05 -0.74 -15.06
N ALA A 42 -6.73 -1.00 -13.79
CA ALA A 42 -7.58 -0.65 -12.65
C ALA A 42 -7.63 0.86 -12.40
N VAL A 43 -6.55 1.59 -12.67
CA VAL A 43 -6.48 3.04 -12.50
C VAL A 43 -6.84 3.71 -13.83
N PRO A 44 -7.96 4.45 -13.94
CA PRO A 44 -8.35 5.12 -15.16
C PRO A 44 -7.39 6.28 -15.50
N LYS A 45 -7.15 6.50 -16.79
CA LYS A 45 -6.33 7.64 -17.28
C LYS A 45 -7.04 8.99 -17.15
N THR A 46 -8.36 8.98 -17.05
CA THR A 46 -9.20 10.16 -16.86
C THR A 46 -10.37 9.84 -15.93
N PHE A 47 -10.64 10.72 -14.98
CA PHE A 47 -11.76 10.59 -14.04
C PHE A 47 -12.03 11.94 -13.37
N GLY A 48 -13.30 12.25 -13.11
CA GLY A 48 -13.68 13.56 -12.59
C GLY A 48 -13.09 14.69 -13.43
N ASP A 49 -12.34 15.59 -12.79
CA ASP A 49 -11.61 16.68 -13.45
C ASP A 49 -10.16 16.33 -13.81
N TRP A 50 -9.70 15.13 -13.50
CA TRP A 50 -8.31 14.69 -13.63
C TRP A 50 -8.05 13.97 -14.95
N ARG A 51 -6.90 14.26 -15.54
CA ARG A 51 -6.37 13.57 -16.72
C ARG A 51 -4.89 13.28 -16.55
N GLU A 52 -4.49 12.08 -16.90
CA GLU A 52 -3.08 11.69 -16.96
C GLU A 52 -2.34 12.61 -17.94
N LEU A 53 -1.22 13.15 -17.47
CA LEU A 53 -0.23 13.78 -18.32
C LEU A 53 0.68 12.67 -18.89
N PRO A 54 0.74 12.51 -20.22
CA PRO A 54 1.70 11.59 -20.83
C PRO A 54 3.11 11.95 -20.36
N GLU A 55 3.85 10.98 -19.82
CA GLU A 55 5.21 11.23 -19.32
C GLU A 55 6.08 11.85 -20.40
N GLN A 56 6.66 13.01 -20.10
CA GLN A 56 7.81 13.55 -20.82
C GLN A 56 9.07 13.20 -20.05
N GLY A 57 9.55 11.97 -20.24
CA GLY A 57 10.81 11.48 -19.68
C GLY A 57 10.58 10.43 -18.62
N ALA A 58 10.91 9.18 -18.97
CA ALA A 58 11.03 8.09 -18.03
C ALA A 58 11.98 8.53 -16.92
N GLN A 59 11.50 8.58 -15.67
CA GLN A 59 12.37 8.81 -14.53
C GLN A 59 13.39 7.67 -14.51
N VAL A 60 14.67 7.98 -14.75
CA VAL A 60 15.74 6.97 -14.78
C VAL A 60 15.89 6.43 -13.35
N VAL A 61 15.17 5.34 -13.06
CA VAL A 61 15.33 4.60 -11.83
C VAL A 61 16.69 3.90 -11.91
N ASN A 62 17.54 4.12 -10.91
CA ASN A 62 18.82 3.42 -10.80
C ASN A 62 18.59 1.89 -10.94
N PRO A 63 19.35 1.17 -11.78
CA PRO A 63 19.16 -0.27 -12.02
C PRO A 63 19.13 -1.12 -10.75
N GLN A 64 19.95 -0.77 -9.74
CA GLN A 64 20.00 -1.47 -8.46
C GLN A 64 18.72 -1.26 -7.65
N THR A 65 18.16 -0.04 -7.69
CA THR A 65 16.87 0.26 -7.06
C THR A 65 15.75 -0.48 -7.76
N LYS A 66 15.78 -0.55 -9.09
CA LYS A 66 14.79 -1.29 -9.88
C LYS A 66 14.80 -2.79 -9.53
N GLU A 67 15.97 -3.41 -9.42
CA GLU A 67 16.07 -4.83 -9.08
C GLU A 67 15.55 -5.16 -7.66
N ILE A 68 15.75 -4.25 -6.70
CA ILE A 68 15.17 -4.37 -5.35
C ILE A 68 13.65 -4.23 -5.42
N LEU A 69 13.15 -3.26 -6.19
CA LEU A 69 11.73 -3.02 -6.38
C LEU A 69 11.03 -4.21 -7.05
N ASP A 70 11.62 -4.80 -8.10
CA ASP A 70 11.08 -5.94 -8.83
C ASP A 70 11.03 -7.22 -7.98
N LYS A 71 11.90 -7.35 -6.97
CA LYS A 71 11.85 -8.46 -5.99
C LYS A 71 10.75 -8.29 -4.94
N LEU A 72 10.27 -7.07 -4.72
CA LEU A 72 9.34 -6.72 -3.65
C LEU A 72 7.92 -6.44 -4.15
N TYR A 73 7.80 -5.97 -5.39
CA TYR A 73 6.53 -5.63 -6.02
C TYR A 73 6.37 -6.38 -7.33
N SER A 74 5.22 -7.02 -7.45
CA SER A 74 4.79 -7.62 -8.71
C SER A 74 4.35 -6.57 -9.73
N GLN A 75 3.88 -5.40 -9.26
CA GLN A 75 3.45 -4.30 -10.13
C GLN A 75 3.74 -2.94 -9.48
N ILE A 76 4.19 -1.98 -10.28
CA ILE A 76 4.38 -0.59 -9.89
C ILE A 76 3.69 0.29 -10.93
N LEU A 77 2.87 1.22 -10.46
CA LEU A 77 2.28 2.26 -11.29
C LEU A 77 2.81 3.62 -10.83
N SER A 78 3.29 4.42 -11.78
CA SER A 78 3.65 5.82 -11.56
C SER A 78 2.95 6.65 -12.63
N ARG A 79 2.12 7.61 -12.22
CA ARG A 79 1.39 8.50 -13.13
C ARG A 79 1.32 9.91 -12.57
N THR A 80 1.39 10.89 -13.45
CA THR A 80 1.09 12.29 -13.09
C THR A 80 -0.26 12.66 -13.67
N TYR A 81 -1.15 13.20 -12.84
CA TYR A 81 -2.44 13.74 -13.27
C TYR A 81 -2.44 15.26 -13.18
N VAL A 82 -3.21 15.89 -14.05
CA VAL A 82 -3.51 17.31 -14.01
C VAL A 82 -5.02 17.51 -13.95
N ASN A 83 -5.48 18.44 -13.12
CA ASN A 83 -6.89 18.85 -13.14
C ASN A 83 -7.15 20.00 -14.12
N LYS A 84 -8.42 20.40 -14.28
CA LYS A 84 -8.82 21.52 -15.15
C LYS A 84 -8.16 22.86 -14.79
N GLN A 85 -7.75 23.04 -13.54
CA GLN A 85 -7.08 24.26 -13.03
C GLN A 85 -5.55 24.19 -13.17
N GLY A 86 -5.00 23.11 -13.75
CA GLY A 86 -3.55 22.92 -13.94
C GLY A 86 -2.81 22.38 -12.72
N TYR A 87 -3.51 22.06 -11.63
CA TYR A 87 -2.90 21.45 -10.44
C TYR A 87 -2.44 20.03 -10.75
N ARG A 88 -1.24 19.67 -10.30
CA ARG A 88 -0.60 18.39 -10.62
C ARG A 88 -0.49 17.50 -9.41
N ILE A 89 -0.82 16.23 -9.60
CA ILE A 89 -0.67 15.17 -8.60
C ILE A 89 0.16 14.05 -9.17
N MET A 90 1.11 13.58 -8.38
CA MET A 90 1.91 12.40 -8.64
C MET A 90 1.31 11.23 -7.87
N LEU A 91 0.79 10.26 -8.59
CA LEU A 91 0.29 9.00 -8.05
C LEU A 91 1.39 7.93 -8.18
N SER A 92 1.67 7.23 -7.09
CA SER A 92 2.49 6.03 -7.11
C SER A 92 1.77 4.91 -6.37
N MET A 93 1.65 3.77 -7.01
CA MET A 93 1.10 2.55 -6.41
C MET A 93 2.10 1.41 -6.55
N ALA A 94 2.29 0.64 -5.49
CA ALA A 94 3.17 -0.53 -5.52
C ALA A 94 2.45 -1.74 -4.91
N TYR A 95 2.28 -2.79 -5.70
CA TYR A 95 1.51 -3.98 -5.35
C TYR A 95 2.42 -5.21 -5.25
N GLY A 96 2.38 -5.88 -4.10
CA GLY A 96 3.10 -7.12 -3.83
C GLY A 96 2.12 -8.27 -3.60
N ASP A 97 2.33 -9.38 -4.32
CA ASP A 97 1.52 -10.61 -4.24
C ASP A 97 1.91 -11.52 -3.05
N ASP A 98 2.97 -11.16 -2.32
CA ASP A 98 3.42 -11.83 -1.09
C ASP A 98 3.93 -10.85 -0.03
N GLN A 99 3.14 -10.64 1.05
CA GLN A 99 3.49 -9.72 2.14
C GLN A 99 4.20 -10.40 3.32
N ARG A 100 4.63 -11.67 3.22
CA ARG A 100 5.15 -12.46 4.35
C ARG A 100 6.56 -12.07 4.83
N GLY A 101 7.21 -11.11 4.19
CA GLY A 101 8.50 -10.57 4.59
C GLY A 101 8.86 -9.34 3.77
N ALA A 102 9.70 -8.46 4.33
CA ALA A 102 10.36 -7.33 3.65
C ALA A 102 9.63 -5.97 3.48
N LEU A 103 8.31 -5.82 3.69
CA LEU A 103 7.64 -4.51 3.51
C LEU A 103 7.96 -3.42 4.56
N GLN A 104 8.86 -3.66 5.51
CA GLN A 104 9.20 -2.65 6.51
C GLN A 104 10.15 -1.56 6.00
N ALA A 105 10.84 -1.76 4.87
CA ALA A 105 11.91 -0.87 4.41
C ALA A 105 11.47 0.24 3.44
N HIS A 106 10.19 0.34 3.06
CA HIS A 106 9.77 1.18 1.91
C HIS A 106 8.73 2.25 2.24
N LYS A 107 8.58 2.59 3.52
CA LYS A 107 7.65 3.65 3.89
C LYS A 107 8.21 5.01 3.45
N PRO A 108 7.39 5.92 2.90
CA PRO A 108 7.85 7.24 2.48
C PRO A 108 8.66 8.00 3.54
N GLU A 109 8.34 7.87 4.83
CA GLU A 109 9.10 8.50 5.92
C GLU A 109 10.54 7.97 6.10
N VAL A 110 10.86 6.81 5.52
CA VAL A 110 12.22 6.24 5.51
C VAL A 110 12.93 6.59 4.20
N CYS A 111 12.23 6.45 3.07
CA CYS A 111 12.82 6.64 1.74
C CYS A 111 13.06 8.11 1.38
N TYR A 112 12.18 9.04 1.81
CA TYR A 112 12.33 10.46 1.49
C TYR A 112 13.62 11.04 2.13
N PRO A 113 13.90 10.83 3.43
CA PRO A 113 15.18 11.23 4.02
C PRO A 113 16.40 10.61 3.32
N ALA A 114 16.33 9.34 2.93
CA ALA A 114 17.42 8.68 2.19
C ALA A 114 17.67 9.31 0.81
N GLN A 115 16.67 9.96 0.21
CA GLN A 115 16.77 10.72 -1.04
C GLN A 115 17.15 12.20 -0.83
N GLY A 116 17.43 12.60 0.42
CA GLY A 116 17.81 13.96 0.78
C GLY A 116 16.65 14.90 1.12
N PHE A 117 15.40 14.43 1.14
CA PHE A 117 14.28 15.24 1.61
C PHE A 117 14.33 15.42 3.13
N GLN A 118 14.03 16.64 3.59
CA GLN A 118 13.74 16.90 4.99
C GLN A 118 12.31 16.47 5.31
N LEU A 119 12.12 15.75 6.40
CA LEU A 119 10.81 15.35 6.91
C LEU A 119 10.41 16.30 8.05
N HIS A 120 9.52 17.25 7.76
CA HIS A 120 9.07 18.25 8.73
C HIS A 120 7.99 17.71 9.65
N ASN A 121 7.09 16.87 9.12
CA ASN A 121 6.01 16.29 9.89
C ASN A 121 5.58 14.93 9.34
N ASN A 122 5.05 14.07 10.21
CA ASN A 122 4.52 12.76 9.89
C ASN A 122 3.36 12.42 10.83
N VAL A 123 2.14 12.61 10.35
CA VAL A 123 0.91 12.47 11.15
C VAL A 123 -0.03 11.44 10.56
N LEU A 124 -0.83 10.83 11.43
CA LEU A 124 -2.03 10.12 11.02
C LEU A 124 -3.09 11.15 10.61
N GLY A 125 -3.94 10.78 9.66
CA GLY A 125 -5.10 11.56 9.28
C GLY A 125 -6.13 10.69 8.59
N GLU A 126 -7.29 11.30 8.33
CA GLU A 126 -8.35 10.66 7.58
C GLU A 126 -8.52 11.32 6.21
N LEU A 127 -8.89 10.50 5.25
CA LEU A 127 -9.28 10.90 3.90
C LEU A 127 -10.75 10.49 3.71
N PRO A 128 -11.71 11.38 4.01
CA PRO A 128 -13.12 11.08 3.81
C PRO A 128 -13.47 10.98 2.33
N THR A 129 -14.30 9.99 2.01
CA THR A 129 -14.86 9.73 0.67
C THR A 129 -16.36 9.49 0.79
N SER A 130 -17.08 9.42 -0.34
CA SER A 130 -18.49 9.01 -0.36
C SER A 130 -18.74 7.56 0.07
N PHE A 131 -17.68 6.78 0.28
CA PHE A 131 -17.75 5.35 0.67
C PHE A 131 -17.20 5.10 2.09
N GLY A 132 -16.89 6.16 2.84
CA GLY A 132 -16.26 6.11 4.16
C GLY A 132 -14.89 6.81 4.20
N SER A 133 -14.29 6.84 5.38
CA SER A 133 -12.95 7.42 5.58
C SER A 133 -11.86 6.38 5.34
N VAL A 134 -10.85 6.74 4.54
CA VAL A 134 -9.59 6.00 4.44
C VAL A 134 -8.62 6.56 5.47
N GLU A 135 -8.04 5.68 6.26
CA GLU A 135 -7.01 6.02 7.23
C GLU A 135 -5.67 6.19 6.53
N VAL A 136 -5.05 7.36 6.65
CA VAL A 136 -3.87 7.74 5.88
C VAL A 136 -2.75 8.29 6.76
N ARG A 137 -1.53 8.27 6.23
CA ARG A 137 -0.40 9.02 6.76
C ARG A 137 -0.11 10.21 5.87
N ARG A 138 0.10 11.36 6.50
CA ARG A 138 0.43 12.62 5.85
C ARG A 138 1.82 13.06 6.25
N LEU A 139 2.69 13.23 5.25
CA LEU A 139 4.04 13.74 5.43
C LEU A 139 4.13 15.15 4.86
N HIS A 140 4.81 16.03 5.59
CA HIS A 140 5.29 17.29 5.03
C HIS A 140 6.78 17.13 4.79
N THR A 141 7.19 17.14 3.51
CA THR A 141 8.59 16.99 3.13
C THR A 141 9.08 18.16 2.29
N SER A 142 10.38 18.42 2.27
CA SER A 142 10.98 19.38 1.35
C SER A 142 12.38 18.98 0.88
N LEU A 143 12.77 19.46 -0.30
CA LEU A 143 14.12 19.33 -0.85
C LEU A 143 14.51 20.69 -1.45
N GLY A 144 15.34 21.46 -0.73
CA GLY A 144 15.64 22.85 -1.11
C GLY A 144 14.36 23.70 -1.13
N SER A 145 14.05 24.31 -2.28
CA SER A 145 12.82 25.10 -2.49
C SER A 145 11.58 24.27 -2.84
N ARG A 146 11.74 22.97 -3.11
CA ARG A 146 10.61 22.07 -3.41
C ARG A 146 9.96 21.64 -2.10
N VAL A 147 8.71 22.03 -1.90
CA VAL A 147 7.86 21.50 -0.81
C VAL A 147 6.94 20.45 -1.38
N GLU A 148 6.93 19.27 -0.77
CA GLU A 148 6.15 18.12 -1.22
C GLU A 148 5.34 17.52 -0.05
N PRO A 149 4.07 17.91 0.10
CA PRO A 149 3.11 17.14 0.87
C PRO A 149 2.90 15.76 0.25
N VAL A 150 2.85 14.73 1.09
CA VAL A 150 2.61 13.34 0.68
C VAL A 150 1.49 12.75 1.53
N THR A 151 0.50 12.13 0.90
CA THR A 151 -0.52 11.30 1.57
C THR A 151 -0.35 9.86 1.10
N TYR A 152 -0.31 8.90 2.02
CA TYR A 152 -0.20 7.49 1.64
C TYR A 152 -0.90 6.57 2.64
N TRP A 153 -1.25 5.37 2.19
CA TRP A 153 -1.75 4.29 3.04
C TRP A 153 -1.37 2.93 2.48
N PHE A 154 -1.55 1.89 3.30
CA PHE A 154 -1.34 0.50 2.91
C PHE A 154 -2.65 -0.27 3.02
N THR A 155 -2.97 -1.06 2.01
CA THR A 155 -3.98 -2.13 2.12
C THR A 155 -3.30 -3.49 2.17
N VAL A 156 -3.85 -4.41 2.97
CA VAL A 156 -3.48 -5.83 2.99
C VAL A 156 -4.75 -6.62 2.74
N GLY A 157 -4.79 -7.37 1.64
CA GLY A 157 -6.03 -7.90 1.08
C GLY A 157 -7.04 -6.78 0.79
N GLU A 158 -8.10 -6.71 1.60
CA GLU A 158 -9.20 -5.74 1.46
C GLU A 158 -9.31 -4.80 2.67
N HIS A 159 -8.28 -4.69 3.50
CA HIS A 159 -8.30 -3.88 4.72
C HIS A 159 -7.15 -2.87 4.76
N VAL A 160 -7.44 -1.66 5.21
CA VAL A 160 -6.41 -0.64 5.52
C VAL A 160 -5.74 -1.00 6.85
N ILE A 161 -4.41 -0.98 6.87
CA ILE A 161 -3.64 -1.38 8.05
C ILE A 161 -3.01 -0.16 8.70
N GLN A 162 -3.42 0.13 9.95
CA GLN A 162 -2.94 1.31 10.70
C GLN A 162 -1.70 0.98 11.53
N ASN A 163 -1.68 -0.18 12.22
CA ASN A 163 -0.71 -0.51 13.25
C ASN A 163 -0.15 -1.95 13.14
N LYS A 164 1.06 -2.19 13.65
CA LYS A 164 1.74 -3.50 13.61
C LYS A 164 0.88 -4.65 14.15
N ILE A 165 0.02 -4.39 15.13
CA ILE A 165 -0.86 -5.39 15.76
C ILE A 165 -2.04 -5.74 14.83
N GLN A 166 -2.70 -4.76 14.24
CA GLN A 166 -3.77 -5.00 13.26
C GLN A 166 -3.24 -5.74 12.03
N LYS A 167 -2.03 -5.36 11.56
CA LYS A 167 -1.30 -6.10 10.52
C LYS A 167 -1.14 -7.57 10.91
N ARG A 168 -0.64 -7.82 12.13
CA ARG A 168 -0.39 -9.18 12.62
C ARG A 168 -1.67 -10.00 12.77
N MET A 169 -2.76 -9.39 13.20
CA MET A 169 -4.06 -10.06 13.30
C MET A 169 -4.65 -10.40 11.93
N ALA A 170 -4.56 -9.48 10.96
CA ALA A 170 -4.97 -9.73 9.58
C ALA A 170 -4.11 -10.85 8.95
N GLU A 171 -2.79 -10.81 9.14
CA GLU A 171 -1.85 -11.86 8.72
C GLU A 171 -2.19 -13.21 9.35
N ILE A 172 -2.51 -13.26 10.65
CA ILE A 172 -2.91 -14.50 11.34
C ILE A 172 -4.22 -15.02 10.75
N ARG A 173 -5.24 -14.17 10.56
CA ARG A 173 -6.54 -14.59 10.02
C ARG A 173 -6.39 -15.14 8.60
N LEU A 174 -5.65 -14.45 7.74
CA LEU A 174 -5.39 -14.88 6.37
C LEU A 174 -4.51 -16.14 6.34
N GLY A 175 -3.52 -16.22 7.22
CA GLY A 175 -2.66 -17.39 7.41
C GLY A 175 -3.44 -18.64 7.82
N LEU A 176 -4.41 -18.51 8.72
CA LEU A 176 -5.31 -19.59 9.14
C LEU A 176 -6.24 -20.06 8.01
N THR A 177 -6.50 -19.21 7.02
CA THR A 177 -7.26 -19.58 5.80
C THR A 177 -6.38 -20.12 4.67
N GLY A 178 -5.06 -20.27 4.87
CA GLY A 178 -4.12 -20.75 3.86
C GLY A 178 -3.82 -19.75 2.74
N GLN A 179 -4.14 -18.46 2.94
CA GLN A 179 -3.99 -17.41 1.93
C GLN A 179 -2.74 -16.56 2.19
N ILE A 180 -1.96 -16.31 1.13
CA ILE A 180 -0.87 -15.34 1.20
C ILE A 180 -1.48 -13.93 1.13
N PRO A 181 -1.26 -13.06 2.14
CA PRO A 181 -1.72 -11.68 2.07
C PRO A 181 -1.00 -10.95 0.94
N ASP A 182 -1.75 -10.43 -0.03
CA ASP A 182 -1.30 -9.41 -0.95
C ASP A 182 -1.42 -8.03 -0.31
N GLY A 183 -0.73 -7.04 -0.86
CA GLY A 183 -0.82 -5.67 -0.33
C GLY A 183 -0.42 -4.60 -1.31
N LEU A 184 -0.98 -3.41 -1.10
CA LEU A 184 -0.80 -2.25 -1.94
C LEU A 184 -0.32 -1.07 -1.09
N LEU A 185 0.75 -0.42 -1.53
CA LEU A 185 1.07 0.93 -1.11
C LEU A 185 0.41 1.90 -2.09
N PHE A 186 -0.49 2.75 -1.60
CA PHE A 186 -1.06 3.84 -2.36
C PHE A 186 -0.43 5.15 -1.87
N ARG A 187 0.24 5.90 -2.76
CA ARG A 187 0.89 7.18 -2.45
C ARG A 187 0.44 8.28 -3.42
N ILE A 188 0.10 9.42 -2.86
CA ILE A 188 -0.22 10.66 -3.57
C ILE A 188 0.75 11.72 -3.09
N SER A 189 1.39 12.43 -4.01
CA SER A 189 2.15 13.63 -3.67
C SER A 189 1.88 14.77 -4.64
N SER A 190 2.14 16.01 -4.19
CA SER A 190 2.04 17.21 -5.01
C SER A 190 3.17 18.17 -4.62
N ILE A 191 3.58 19.05 -5.54
CA ILE A 191 4.54 20.10 -5.23
C ILE A 191 3.75 21.35 -4.86
N ASP A 192 3.72 21.68 -3.57
CA ASP A 192 2.92 22.78 -3.03
C ASP A 192 3.52 23.29 -1.72
N SER A 193 3.85 24.59 -1.67
CA SER A 193 4.32 25.25 -0.45
C SER A 193 3.21 25.46 0.57
N ASP A 194 1.95 25.51 0.14
CA ASP A 194 0.80 25.43 1.03
C ASP A 194 0.43 23.95 1.25
N THR A 195 0.98 23.37 2.33
CA THR A 195 0.76 21.97 2.68
C THR A 195 -0.73 21.66 2.92
N LYS A 196 -1.53 22.62 3.43
CA LYS A 196 -2.95 22.41 3.69
C LYS A 196 -3.73 22.30 2.37
N ARG A 197 -3.47 23.21 1.44
CA ARG A 197 -4.01 23.13 0.07
C ARG A 197 -3.57 21.83 -0.60
N GLY A 198 -2.29 21.46 -0.46
CA GLY A 198 -1.75 20.20 -0.97
C GLY A 198 -2.52 18.98 -0.49
N PHE A 199 -2.74 18.84 0.82
CA PHE A 199 -3.53 17.73 1.36
C PHE A 199 -4.99 17.76 0.92
N ALA A 200 -5.61 18.93 0.80
CA ALA A 200 -6.98 19.06 0.30
C ALA A 200 -7.09 18.59 -1.17
N MET A 201 -6.15 18.96 -2.03
CA MET A 201 -6.10 18.51 -3.42
C MET A 201 -5.88 17.00 -3.54
N GLN A 202 -5.01 16.44 -2.69
CA GLN A 202 -4.76 15.00 -2.63
C GLN A 202 -5.99 14.21 -2.19
N GLN A 203 -6.76 14.75 -1.23
CA GLN A 203 -8.02 14.17 -0.80
C GLN A 203 -9.07 14.19 -1.92
N GLN A 204 -9.24 15.34 -2.60
CA GLN A 204 -10.16 15.44 -3.73
C GLN A 204 -9.82 14.42 -4.82
N PHE A 205 -8.54 14.33 -5.20
CA PHE A 205 -8.05 13.36 -6.17
C PHE A 205 -8.35 11.91 -5.78
N ALA A 206 -8.07 11.54 -4.53
CA ALA A 206 -8.34 10.18 -4.05
C ALA A 206 -9.83 9.87 -4.06
N ALA A 207 -10.67 10.81 -3.60
CA ALA A 207 -12.12 10.64 -3.60
C ALA A 207 -12.67 10.47 -5.03
N ASP A 208 -12.23 11.32 -5.97
CA ASP A 208 -12.61 11.25 -7.39
C ASP A 208 -12.18 9.93 -8.03
N LEU A 209 -10.94 9.47 -7.75
CA LEU A 209 -10.44 8.20 -8.26
C LEU A 209 -11.27 7.03 -7.72
N LEU A 210 -11.51 7.00 -6.41
CA LEU A 210 -12.25 5.92 -5.77
C LEU A 210 -13.71 5.87 -6.24
N ALA A 211 -14.32 7.03 -6.56
CA ALA A 211 -15.64 7.09 -7.18
C ALA A 211 -15.66 6.58 -8.63
N ALA A 212 -14.57 6.76 -9.37
CA ALA A 212 -14.49 6.38 -10.78
C ALA A 212 -14.16 4.90 -11.04
N VAL A 213 -13.69 4.17 -10.03
CA VAL A 213 -13.37 2.74 -10.15
C VAL A 213 -14.54 1.86 -9.68
N PRO A 214 -14.69 0.64 -10.24
CA PRO A 214 -15.66 -0.35 -9.76
C PRO A 214 -15.46 -0.69 -8.28
N SER A 215 -16.53 -1.11 -7.60
CA SER A 215 -16.52 -1.44 -6.17
C SER A 215 -15.43 -2.45 -5.78
N ALA A 216 -15.24 -3.51 -6.56
CA ALA A 216 -14.19 -4.50 -6.33
C ALA A 216 -12.78 -3.88 -6.35
N THR A 217 -12.51 -2.99 -7.31
CA THR A 217 -11.24 -2.25 -7.40
C THR A 217 -11.10 -1.28 -6.24
N ARG A 218 -12.15 -0.52 -5.92
CA ARG A 218 -12.17 0.42 -4.80
C ARG A 218 -11.79 -0.25 -3.49
N LYS A 219 -12.34 -1.43 -3.23
CA LYS A 219 -12.06 -2.23 -2.04
C LYS A 219 -10.61 -2.66 -1.96
N ARG A 220 -9.97 -3.00 -3.07
CA ARG A 220 -8.52 -3.31 -3.11
C ARG A 220 -7.65 -2.07 -2.91
N LEU A 221 -8.04 -0.93 -3.51
CA LEU A 221 -7.28 0.32 -3.42
C LEU A 221 -7.37 1.00 -2.05
N SER A 222 -8.52 0.91 -1.38
CA SER A 222 -8.85 1.72 -0.20
C SER A 222 -9.38 0.94 0.99
N GLY A 223 -9.66 -0.36 0.84
CA GLY A 223 -10.38 -1.15 1.85
C GLY A 223 -11.87 -0.81 1.98
N LEU A 224 -12.38 0.16 1.22
CA LEU A 224 -13.78 0.59 1.25
C LEU A 224 -14.60 -0.16 0.19
N GLY A 225 -15.73 -0.74 0.60
CA GLY A 225 -16.69 -1.42 -0.29
C GLY A 225 -17.79 -0.49 -0.81
N ASP A 226 -18.93 -1.09 -1.17
CA ASP A 226 -20.15 -0.31 -1.44
C ASP A 226 -20.61 0.40 -0.16
N PRO A 227 -21.30 1.55 -0.28
CA PRO A 227 -21.94 2.18 0.87
C PRO A 227 -22.87 1.17 1.53
N ALA A 228 -22.76 1.02 2.85
CA ALA A 228 -23.69 0.23 3.64
C ALA A 228 -25.12 0.79 3.54
#